data_AF-A0A0C1QU95-F1
#
_entry.id   AF-A0A0C1QU95-F1
#
_cell.length_a   1.000
_cell.length_b   1.000
_cell.length_c   1.000
_cell.angle_alpha   90.00
_cell.angle_beta   90.00
_cell.angle_gamma   90.00
#
_symmetry.space_group_name_H-M   'P 1'
#
loop_
_entity.id
_entity.type
_entity.pdbx_description
1 polymer ?
#
loop_
_entity_poly.entity_id
_entity_poly.type
_entity_poly.pdbx_seq_one_letter_code
_entity_poly.pdbx_strand_id
1 'polypeptide(L)'
;MYKQLGIACAALALFACSEQPSTQAAKPETQATASDNALGEYKTQATSLLANIREHKSASDLEQESAKLVATSRDLLADFVTKYPQCKDYLDALDKAADIIPTLPLAEIESGYHEDGKLPEYSDPVCYHAKDLLVHPATVQAIAKLGFTEKTHYEDAELEIVEVIAHFGQVEMALK
;
A
#
# COMPACT_ATOMS: atom_id res chain seq x y z
N MET A 1 -31.30 -48.16 -39.34
CA MET A 1 -30.80 -48.72 -40.61
C MET A 1 -30.03 -47.59 -41.29
N TYR A 2 -28.69 -47.67 -41.30
CA TYR A 2 -27.85 -47.88 -42.50
C TYR A 2 -28.06 -46.80 -43.58
N LYS A 3 -27.07 -46.14 -44.20
CA LYS A 3 -25.60 -46.13 -44.10
C LYS A 3 -25.13 -45.18 -45.22
N GLN A 4 -24.09 -44.37 -44.98
CA GLN A 4 -23.07 -43.87 -45.94
C GLN A 4 -23.54 -42.99 -47.12
N LEU A 5 -22.72 -42.29 -47.90
CA LEU A 5 -21.27 -42.01 -48.07
C LEU A 5 -21.23 -40.48 -48.38
N GLY A 6 -20.25 -39.66 -48.02
CA GLY A 6 -18.82 -39.81 -48.25
C GLY A 6 -18.36 -38.84 -49.36
N ILE A 7 -17.16 -38.29 -49.16
CA ILE A 7 -16.22 -37.67 -50.11
C ILE A 7 -16.04 -36.14 -50.00
N ALA A 8 -14.76 -35.83 -49.86
CA ALA A 8 -14.08 -34.58 -49.62
C ALA A 8 -13.77 -33.78 -50.90
N CYS A 9 -13.38 -32.51 -50.71
CA CYS A 9 -12.23 -31.80 -51.31
C CYS A 9 -12.52 -30.29 -51.23
N ALA A 10 -11.84 -29.56 -50.35
CA ALA A 10 -10.53 -28.94 -50.56
C ALA A 10 -10.61 -27.62 -51.35
N ALA A 11 -10.33 -26.50 -50.67
CA ALA A 11 -9.52 -25.40 -51.19
C ALA A 11 -9.18 -24.44 -50.04
N LEU A 12 -8.04 -24.68 -49.39
CA LEU A 12 -7.33 -23.71 -48.55
C LEU A 12 -6.74 -22.65 -49.48
N ALA A 13 -7.22 -21.41 -49.40
CA ALA A 13 -6.54 -20.27 -49.99
C ALA A 13 -5.48 -19.76 -49.00
N LEU A 14 -4.22 -20.04 -49.32
CA LEU A 14 -3.04 -19.52 -48.65
C LEU A 14 -2.92 -18.00 -48.90
N PHE A 15 -3.13 -17.18 -47.88
CA PHE A 15 -2.52 -15.85 -47.84
C PHE A 15 -1.14 -16.00 -47.19
N ALA A 16 -0.11 -16.02 -48.04
CA ALA A 16 1.26 -15.84 -47.62
C ALA A 16 1.50 -14.35 -47.30
N CYS A 17 1.42 -13.99 -46.03
CA CYS A 17 2.10 -12.81 -45.52
C CYS A 17 3.47 -13.27 -45.03
N SER A 18 4.50 -12.91 -45.79
CA SER A 18 5.89 -13.05 -45.40
C SER A 18 6.16 -12.17 -44.18
N GLU A 19 6.22 -12.76 -43.00
CA GLU A 19 6.77 -12.10 -41.81
C GLU A 19 8.28 -11.95 -41.97
N GLN A 20 8.71 -10.71 -42.19
CA GLN A 20 10.10 -10.31 -41.98
C GLN A 20 10.44 -10.52 -40.50
N PRO A 21 11.62 -11.09 -40.17
CA PRO A 21 12.10 -11.08 -38.81
C PRO A 21 12.51 -9.65 -38.48
N SER A 22 11.58 -8.88 -37.94
CA SER A 22 11.91 -7.68 -37.19
C SER A 22 12.59 -8.15 -35.91
N THR A 23 13.90 -7.96 -35.85
CA THR A 23 14.67 -7.94 -34.62
C THR A 23 13.98 -6.98 -33.65
N GLN A 24 13.19 -7.52 -32.72
CA GLN A 24 12.76 -6.78 -31.55
C GLN A 24 14.03 -6.44 -30.78
N ALA A 25 14.47 -5.19 -30.90
CA ALA A 25 15.38 -4.60 -29.94
C ALA A 25 14.72 -4.77 -28.57
N ALA A 26 15.39 -5.51 -27.68
CA ALA A 26 14.98 -5.60 -26.29
C ALA A 26 14.79 -4.18 -25.76
N LYS A 27 13.57 -3.88 -25.30
CA LYS A 27 13.28 -2.67 -24.53
C LYS A 27 14.29 -2.65 -23.37
N PRO A 28 14.99 -1.54 -23.09
CA PRO A 28 15.82 -1.48 -21.90
C PRO A 28 14.90 -1.75 -20.70
N GLU A 29 15.24 -2.75 -19.89
CA GLU A 29 14.66 -2.91 -18.56
C GLU A 29 15.01 -1.63 -17.79
N THR A 30 14.04 -0.71 -17.68
CA THR A 30 14.15 0.41 -16.77
C THR A 30 14.32 -0.18 -15.37
N GLN A 31 15.51 -0.07 -14.79
CA GLN A 31 15.72 -0.38 -13.39
C GLN A 31 14.72 0.44 -12.57
N ALA A 32 13.91 -0.25 -11.76
CA ALA A 32 13.00 0.37 -10.81
C ALA A 32 13.78 1.37 -9.94
N THR A 33 13.24 2.57 -9.80
CA THR A 33 13.84 3.58 -8.93
C THR A 33 13.72 3.14 -7.47
N ALA A 34 14.48 3.76 -6.55
CA ALA A 34 14.35 3.46 -5.13
C ALA A 34 12.90 3.65 -4.62
N SER A 35 12.20 4.65 -5.15
CA SER A 35 10.79 4.93 -4.83
C SER A 35 9.85 3.84 -5.36
N ASP A 36 10.11 3.29 -6.56
CA ASP A 36 9.32 2.17 -7.10
C ASP A 36 9.43 0.91 -6.23
N ASN A 37 10.62 0.67 -5.65
CA ASN A 37 10.84 -0.44 -4.73
C ASN A 37 10.11 -0.23 -3.40
N ALA A 38 10.14 0.99 -2.84
CA ALA A 38 9.46 1.33 -1.59
C ALA A 38 7.92 1.25 -1.72
N LEU A 39 7.36 1.72 -2.83
CA LEU A 39 5.92 1.61 -3.12
C LEU A 39 5.48 0.14 -3.24
N GLY A 40 6.28 -0.68 -3.92
CA GLY A 40 6.03 -2.12 -4.04
C GLY A 40 6.07 -2.82 -2.67
N GLU A 41 7.10 -2.54 -1.87
CA GLU A 41 7.25 -3.10 -0.53
C GLU A 41 6.09 -2.70 0.39
N TYR A 42 5.72 -1.41 0.41
CA TYR A 42 4.61 -0.91 1.22
C TYR A 42 3.31 -1.65 0.90
N LYS A 43 2.98 -1.78 -0.39
CA LYS A 43 1.78 -2.49 -0.84
C LYS A 43 1.77 -3.95 -0.39
N THR A 44 2.90 -4.64 -0.53
CA THR A 44 3.04 -6.03 -0.07
C THR A 44 2.87 -6.15 1.44
N GLN A 45 3.49 -5.26 2.22
CA GLN A 45 3.38 -5.27 3.68
C GLN A 45 1.94 -4.98 4.14
N ALA A 46 1.28 -3.94 3.60
CA ALA A 46 -0.09 -3.59 3.97
C ALA A 46 -1.09 -4.71 3.62
N THR A 47 -0.96 -5.33 2.44
CA THR A 47 -1.83 -6.45 2.05
C THR A 47 -1.58 -7.71 2.87
N SER A 48 -0.33 -7.99 3.25
CA SER A 48 0.00 -9.09 4.16
C SER A 48 -0.56 -8.86 5.56
N LEU A 49 -0.39 -7.66 6.11
CA LEU A 49 -0.89 -7.29 7.42
C LEU A 49 -2.42 -7.42 7.48
N LEU A 50 -3.14 -6.94 6.45
CA LEU A 50 -4.59 -7.12 6.36
C LEU A 50 -5.01 -8.60 6.39
N ALA A 51 -4.31 -9.45 5.64
CA ALA A 51 -4.59 -10.89 5.63
C ALA A 51 -4.35 -11.52 7.01
N ASN A 52 -3.25 -11.15 7.68
CA ASN A 52 -2.90 -11.66 9.00
C ASN A 52 -3.85 -11.18 10.11
N ILE A 53 -4.34 -9.93 10.02
CA ILE A 53 -5.41 -9.43 10.91
C ILE A 53 -6.67 -10.28 10.74
N ARG A 54 -7.10 -10.55 9.50
CA ARG A 54 -8.28 -11.40 9.20
C ARG A 54 -8.12 -12.86 9.62
N GLU A 55 -6.89 -13.36 9.65
CA GLU A 55 -6.57 -14.69 10.18
C GLU A 55 -6.41 -14.72 11.70
N HIS A 56 -6.56 -13.57 12.37
CA HIS A 56 -6.39 -13.40 13.81
C HIS A 56 -5.02 -13.92 14.30
N LYS A 57 -3.94 -13.52 13.61
CA LYS A 57 -2.56 -13.80 14.05
C LYS A 57 -2.27 -13.19 15.43
N SER A 58 -1.18 -13.62 16.05
CA SER A 58 -0.88 -13.19 17.41
C SER A 58 -0.61 -11.69 17.47
N ALA A 59 -0.91 -11.08 18.62
CA ALA A 59 -0.64 -9.67 18.87
C ALA A 59 0.84 -9.31 18.62
N SER A 60 1.78 -10.19 18.98
CA SER A 60 3.21 -9.98 18.73
C SER A 60 3.55 -9.98 17.24
N ASP A 61 2.92 -10.84 16.44
CA ASP A 61 3.17 -10.87 15.00
C ASP A 61 2.63 -9.60 14.34
N LEU A 62 1.40 -9.22 14.71
CA LEU A 62 0.74 -8.02 14.18
C LEU A 62 1.45 -6.73 14.62
N GLU A 63 2.00 -6.68 15.83
CA GLU A 63 2.85 -5.56 16.28
C GLU A 63 4.11 -5.43 15.42
N GLN A 64 4.80 -6.54 15.12
CA GLN A 64 6.02 -6.51 14.31
C GLN A 64 5.72 -6.12 12.86
N GLU A 65 4.65 -6.65 12.28
CA GLU A 65 4.25 -6.34 10.91
C GLU A 65 3.82 -4.87 10.76
N SER A 66 3.01 -4.37 11.69
CA SER A 66 2.62 -2.95 11.72
C SER A 66 3.80 -2.02 11.95
N ALA A 67 4.73 -2.36 12.85
CA ALA A 67 5.96 -1.60 13.04
C ALA A 67 6.84 -1.56 11.79
N LYS A 68 6.91 -2.68 11.05
CA LYS A 68 7.62 -2.73 9.76
C LYS A 68 6.96 -1.81 8.73
N LEU A 69 5.63 -1.83 8.67
CA LEU A 69 4.87 -0.95 7.78
C LEU A 69 5.08 0.53 8.11
N VAL A 70 5.07 0.91 9.40
CA VAL A 70 5.43 2.27 9.85
C VAL A 70 6.82 2.68 9.36
N ALA A 71 7.82 1.81 9.47
CA ALA A 71 9.17 2.10 9.00
C ALA A 71 9.20 2.37 7.48
N THR A 72 8.52 1.53 6.69
CA THR A 72 8.39 1.76 5.23
C THR A 72 7.58 3.03 4.92
N SER A 73 6.59 3.39 5.74
CA SER A 73 5.88 4.68 5.61
C SER A 73 6.86 5.85 5.73
N ARG A 74 7.77 5.84 6.72
CA ARG A 74 8.73 6.93 6.93
C ARG A 74 9.64 7.15 5.72
N ASP A 75 10.11 6.07 5.10
CA ASP A 75 10.89 6.15 3.86
C ASP A 75 10.08 6.78 2.72
N LEU A 76 8.83 6.34 2.53
CA LEU A 76 7.93 6.93 1.54
C LEU A 76 7.62 8.40 1.81
N LEU A 77 7.44 8.80 3.07
CA LEU A 77 7.19 10.20 3.44
C LEU A 77 8.39 11.09 3.10
N ALA A 78 9.62 10.60 3.28
CA ALA A 78 10.83 11.34 2.91
C ALA A 78 10.91 11.58 1.38
N ASP A 79 10.60 10.56 0.58
CA ASP A 79 10.46 10.69 -0.88
C ASP A 79 9.32 11.64 -1.25
N PHE A 80 8.19 11.54 -0.54
CA PHE A 80 7.00 12.35 -0.78
C PHE A 80 7.27 13.83 -0.58
N VAL A 81 7.95 14.20 0.52
CA VAL A 81 8.36 15.59 0.81
C VAL A 81 9.31 16.14 -0.25
N THR A 82 10.11 15.28 -0.90
CA THR A 82 10.98 15.71 -2.01
C THR A 82 10.17 16.13 -3.24
N LYS A 83 9.08 15.42 -3.54
CA LYS A 83 8.16 15.76 -4.66
C LYS A 83 7.17 16.87 -4.28
N TYR A 84 6.75 16.91 -3.02
CA TYR A 84 5.73 17.81 -2.47
C TYR A 84 6.29 18.60 -1.27
N PRO A 85 7.17 19.58 -1.51
CA PRO A 85 7.81 20.34 -0.44
C PRO A 85 6.83 21.15 0.42
N GLN A 86 5.62 21.44 -0.08
CA GLN A 86 4.56 22.07 0.71
C GLN A 86 4.05 21.18 1.86
N CYS A 87 4.26 19.86 1.80
CA CYS A 87 3.87 18.93 2.87
C CYS A 87 4.94 18.80 3.96
N LYS A 88 6.11 19.46 3.81
CA LYS A 88 7.29 19.22 4.65
C LYS A 88 7.00 19.40 6.13
N ASP A 89 6.52 20.56 6.54
CA ASP A 89 6.36 20.87 7.97
C ASP A 89 5.35 19.91 8.64
N TYR A 90 4.31 19.52 7.91
CA TYR A 90 3.30 18.57 8.33
C TYR A 90 3.84 17.14 8.48
N LEU A 91 4.52 16.63 7.45
CA LEU A 91 5.03 15.25 7.45
C LEU A 91 6.28 15.10 8.33
N ASP A 92 7.10 16.15 8.47
CA ASP A 92 8.20 16.18 9.45
C ASP A 92 7.68 16.13 10.90
N ALA A 93 6.56 16.81 11.18
CA ALA A 93 5.96 16.78 12.51
C ALA A 93 5.42 15.38 12.82
N LEU A 94 4.80 14.73 11.84
CA LEU A 94 4.36 13.34 11.94
C LEU A 94 5.53 12.38 12.15
N ASP A 95 6.61 12.49 11.37
CA ASP A 95 7.78 11.60 11.47
C ASP A 95 8.42 11.65 12.86
N LYS A 96 8.50 12.84 13.47
CA LYS A 96 8.99 13.02 14.86
C LYS A 96 8.11 12.33 15.90
N ALA A 97 6.82 12.14 15.60
CA ALA A 97 5.87 11.48 16.48
C ALA A 97 5.78 9.96 16.22
N ALA A 98 6.36 9.44 15.14
CA ALA A 98 6.18 8.06 14.68
C ALA A 98 6.47 7.01 15.76
N ASP A 99 7.52 7.22 16.58
CA ASP A 99 7.89 6.28 17.65
C ASP A 99 7.00 6.40 18.90
N ILE A 100 6.29 7.53 19.03
CA ILE A 100 5.41 7.83 20.19
C ILE A 100 3.98 7.38 19.91
N ILE A 101 3.45 7.57 18.70
CA ILE A 101 2.06 7.25 18.34
C ILE A 101 1.64 5.84 18.81
N PRO A 102 2.42 4.77 18.56
CA PRO A 102 2.05 3.41 18.99
C PRO A 102 2.02 3.19 20.51
N THR A 103 2.38 4.19 21.31
CA THR A 103 2.39 4.12 22.79
C THR A 103 1.25 4.92 23.42
N LEU A 104 0.49 5.66 22.62
CA LEU A 104 -0.60 6.51 23.07
C LEU A 104 -1.90 5.72 23.25
N PRO A 105 -2.83 6.20 24.09
CA PRO A 105 -4.21 5.71 24.08
C PRO A 105 -4.85 5.88 22.70
N LEU A 106 -5.68 4.93 22.26
CA LEU A 106 -6.32 4.98 20.93
C LEU A 106 -7.08 6.28 20.68
N ALA A 107 -7.81 6.79 21.68
CA ALA A 107 -8.53 8.07 21.59
C ALA A 107 -7.60 9.28 21.37
N GLU A 108 -6.36 9.21 21.86
CA GLU A 108 -5.35 10.24 21.65
C GLU A 108 -4.67 10.11 20.28
N ILE A 109 -4.61 8.91 19.72
CA ILE A 109 -4.19 8.69 18.33
C ILE A 109 -5.24 9.26 17.38
N GLU A 110 -6.52 8.95 17.62
CA GLU A 110 -7.67 9.45 16.84
C GLU A 110 -7.67 10.99 16.80
N SER A 111 -7.87 11.63 17.95
CA SER A 111 -7.97 13.09 18.02
C SER A 111 -6.67 13.82 17.69
N GLY A 112 -5.52 13.18 17.95
CA GLY A 112 -4.21 13.82 17.77
C GLY A 112 -3.65 13.70 16.35
N TYR A 113 -3.85 12.57 15.70
CA TYR A 113 -3.16 12.23 14.44
C TYR A 113 -4.10 11.78 13.33
N HIS A 114 -5.24 11.13 13.61
CA HIS A 114 -6.26 10.93 12.56
C HIS A 114 -6.97 12.25 12.23
N GLU A 115 -7.39 12.98 13.27
CA GLU A 115 -8.08 14.29 13.19
C GLU A 115 -7.14 15.51 13.24
N ASP A 116 -5.83 15.31 13.09
CA ASP A 116 -4.81 16.36 13.00
C ASP A 116 -4.62 17.26 14.24
N GLY A 117 -5.22 16.95 15.40
CA GLY A 117 -5.17 17.83 16.59
C GLY A 117 -3.78 18.11 17.17
N LYS A 118 -2.76 17.33 16.80
CA LYS A 118 -1.35 17.52 17.20
C LYS A 118 -0.41 17.84 16.03
N LEU A 119 -0.93 17.91 14.81
CA LEU A 119 -0.15 18.22 13.62
C LEU A 119 -0.36 19.69 13.23
N PRO A 120 0.61 20.34 12.56
CA PRO A 120 0.40 21.67 12.01
C PRO A 120 -0.63 21.61 10.88
N GLU A 121 -1.21 22.75 10.51
CA GLU A 121 -2.10 22.81 9.34
C GLU A 121 -1.34 22.46 8.05
N TYR A 122 -2.00 21.73 7.15
CA TYR A 122 -1.51 21.47 5.79
C TYR A 122 -2.32 22.27 4.75
N SER A 123 -1.70 22.58 3.62
CA SER A 123 -2.31 23.41 2.57
C SER A 123 -2.88 22.62 1.38
N ASP A 124 -2.64 21.32 1.30
CA ASP A 124 -2.97 20.47 0.15
C ASP A 124 -3.45 19.09 0.63
N PRO A 125 -4.63 18.58 0.19
CA PRO A 125 -5.12 17.25 0.55
C PRO A 125 -4.16 16.11 0.26
N VAL A 126 -3.20 16.29 -0.66
CA VAL A 126 -2.19 15.27 -0.93
C VAL A 126 -1.31 14.96 0.30
N CYS A 127 -1.11 15.95 1.18
CA CYS A 127 -0.34 15.78 2.42
C CYS A 127 -1.09 14.89 3.42
N TYR A 128 -2.41 15.03 3.50
CA TYR A 128 -3.29 14.21 4.35
C TYR A 128 -3.21 12.73 3.95
N HIS A 129 -3.28 12.42 2.65
CA HIS A 129 -3.14 11.04 2.19
C HIS A 129 -1.76 10.45 2.50
N ALA A 130 -0.69 11.25 2.43
CA ALA A 130 0.63 10.80 2.80
C ALA A 130 0.73 10.50 4.31
N LYS A 131 0.22 11.39 5.18
CA LYS A 131 0.18 11.16 6.65
C LYS A 131 -0.38 9.79 6.99
N ASP A 132 -1.52 9.48 6.40
CA ASP A 132 -2.29 8.30 6.77
C ASP A 132 -1.56 7.00 6.45
N LEU A 133 -0.59 7.01 5.55
CA LEU A 133 0.31 5.86 5.36
C LEU A 133 1.05 5.46 6.63
N LEU A 134 1.28 6.40 7.55
CA LEU A 134 1.98 6.16 8.81
C LEU A 134 1.01 6.01 9.98
N VAL A 135 -0.03 6.85 10.06
CA VAL A 135 -0.94 6.87 11.22
C VAL A 135 -1.70 5.55 11.35
N HIS A 136 -2.33 5.05 10.28
CA HIS A 136 -3.11 3.81 10.37
C HIS A 136 -2.27 2.59 10.82
N PRO A 137 -1.08 2.31 10.25
CA PRO A 137 -0.24 1.21 10.75
C PRO A 137 0.24 1.44 12.19
N ALA A 138 0.52 2.69 12.59
CA ALA A 138 0.88 3.00 13.97
C ALA A 138 -0.29 2.75 14.94
N THR A 139 -1.53 2.99 14.52
CA THR A 139 -2.74 2.66 15.28
C THR A 139 -2.90 1.15 15.43
N VAL A 140 -2.68 0.37 14.37
CA VAL A 140 -2.67 -1.10 14.47
C VAL A 140 -1.59 -1.59 15.44
N GLN A 141 -0.41 -0.96 15.42
CA GLN A 141 0.66 -1.29 16.38
C GLN A 141 0.23 -1.00 17.83
N ALA A 142 -0.49 0.11 18.07
CA ALA A 142 -1.05 0.43 19.38
C ALA A 142 -2.08 -0.61 19.82
N ILE A 143 -3.02 -1.00 18.94
CA ILE A 143 -4.01 -2.06 19.20
C ILE A 143 -3.30 -3.38 19.53
N ALA A 144 -2.25 -3.72 18.79
CA ALA A 144 -1.47 -4.93 19.02
C ALA A 144 -0.80 -4.96 20.40
N LYS A 145 -0.30 -3.82 20.87
CA LYS A 145 0.27 -3.70 22.23
C LYS A 145 -0.76 -3.83 23.35
N LEU A 146 -2.04 -3.59 23.06
CA LEU A 146 -3.14 -3.92 23.98
C LEU A 146 -3.45 -5.42 24.01
N GLY A 147 -2.86 -6.21 23.11
CA GLY A 147 -2.97 -7.66 23.08
C GLY A 147 -4.24 -8.20 22.44
N PHE A 148 -4.98 -7.39 21.66
CA PHE A 148 -6.24 -7.79 21.03
C PHE A 148 -7.26 -8.39 22.03
N THR A 149 -7.33 -7.82 23.25
CA THR A 149 -8.17 -8.35 24.34
C THR A 149 -9.66 -8.08 24.15
N GLU A 150 -10.02 -7.04 23.39
CA GLU A 150 -11.41 -6.71 23.09
C GLU A 150 -11.81 -7.32 21.75
N LYS A 151 -13.08 -7.71 21.64
CA LYS A 151 -13.60 -8.34 20.41
C LYS A 151 -13.45 -7.42 19.20
N THR A 152 -13.61 -6.11 19.39
CA THR A 152 -13.56 -5.12 18.32
C THR A 152 -12.14 -4.87 17.82
N HIS A 153 -11.09 -5.19 18.59
CA HIS A 153 -9.72 -4.85 18.20
C HIS A 153 -9.29 -5.40 16.83
N TYR A 154 -9.75 -6.60 16.43
CA TYR A 154 -9.48 -7.12 15.09
C TYR A 154 -10.28 -6.38 13.99
N GLU A 155 -11.52 -6.00 14.30
CA GLU A 155 -12.38 -5.22 13.39
C GLU A 155 -11.80 -3.82 13.19
N ASP A 156 -11.39 -3.17 14.28
CA ASP A 156 -10.75 -1.85 14.28
C ASP A 156 -9.43 -1.90 13.50
N ALA A 157 -8.55 -2.88 13.80
CA ALA A 157 -7.29 -3.04 13.07
C ALA A 157 -7.50 -3.35 11.57
N GLU A 158 -8.54 -4.10 11.22
CA GLU A 158 -8.88 -4.35 9.82
C GLU A 158 -9.29 -3.05 9.11
N LEU A 159 -10.12 -2.22 9.75
CA LEU A 159 -10.54 -0.94 9.19
C LEU A 159 -9.35 -0.01 8.94
N GLU A 160 -8.44 0.11 9.92
CA GLU A 160 -7.21 0.90 9.78
C GLU A 160 -6.40 0.50 8.53
N ILE A 161 -6.23 -0.80 8.26
CA ILE A 161 -5.47 -1.24 7.09
C ILE A 161 -6.28 -1.18 5.79
N VAL A 162 -7.60 -1.29 5.83
CA VAL A 162 -8.44 -1.02 4.65
C VAL A 162 -8.33 0.45 4.24
N GLU A 163 -8.39 1.36 5.21
CA GLU A 163 -8.21 2.78 4.99
C GLU A 163 -6.81 3.07 4.45
N VAL A 164 -5.75 2.54 5.08
CA VAL A 164 -4.38 2.79 4.60
C VAL A 164 -4.14 2.34 3.15
N ILE A 165 -4.76 1.25 2.71
CA ILE A 165 -4.66 0.79 1.32
C ILE A 165 -5.34 1.78 0.35
N ALA A 166 -6.44 2.42 0.77
CA ALA A 166 -7.10 3.46 -0.01
C ALA A 166 -6.23 4.73 -0.12
N HIS A 167 -5.63 5.17 0.99
CA HIS A 167 -4.70 6.31 1.02
C HIS A 167 -3.45 6.03 0.19
N PHE A 168 -2.92 4.80 0.28
CA PHE A 168 -1.80 4.35 -0.54
C PHE A 168 -2.08 4.48 -2.03
N GLY A 169 -3.31 4.17 -2.48
CA GLY A 169 -3.69 4.36 -3.88
C GLY A 169 -3.54 5.82 -4.35
N GLN A 170 -3.86 6.80 -3.49
CA GLN A 170 -3.66 8.22 -3.80
C GLN A 170 -2.18 8.61 -3.82
N VAL A 171 -1.40 8.14 -2.85
CA VAL A 171 0.05 8.39 -2.79
C VAL A 171 0.79 7.76 -3.97
N GLU A 172 0.44 6.53 -4.35
CA GLU A 172 1.02 5.83 -5.49
C GLU A 172 0.76 6.60 -6.79
N MET A 173 -0.45 7.11 -6.99
CA MET A 173 -0.76 7.96 -8.15
C MET A 173 -0.01 9.30 -8.11
N ALA A 174 0.15 9.89 -6.92
CA ALA A 174 0.85 11.15 -6.74
C ALA A 174 2.37 11.02 -6.98
N LEU A 175 2.99 9.87 -6.68
CA LEU A 175 4.43 9.66 -6.84
C LEU A 175 4.84 9.20 -8.25
N LYS A 176 3.96 8.55 -9.00
CA LYS A 176 4.16 8.23 -10.43
C LYS A 176 4.13 9.46 -11.33
#